data_AF-A0A7J8XTK6-F1
#
_entry.id   AF-A0A7J8XTK6-F1
#
_cell.length_a   1.000
_cell.length_b   1.000
_cell.length_c   1.000
_cell.angle_alpha   90.00
_cell.angle_beta   90.00
_cell.angle_gamma   90.00
#
_symmetry.space_group_name_H-M   'P 1'
#
loop_
_entity.id
_entity.type
_entity.pdbx_description
1 polymer ?
#
loop_
_entity_poly.entity_id
_entity_poly.type
_entity_poly.pdbx_seq_one_letter_code
_entity_poly.pdbx_strand_id
1 'polypeptide(L)'
;MLIFTAEKKLKGGRYFPLTAVQRFDAAGRRIENGVFLGPIGFLTFEGKFSWKNRILSFIFERIRVKIGPFNPLEIGLGQKDDREPNTKDPFFIWFYIDEEIAVARGRSGGTAFWCRCTRVTT
;
A
#
# COMPACT_ATOMS: atom_id res chain seq x y z
N MET A 1 -2.12 -8.86 0.72
CA MET A 1 -0.69 -9.10 0.45
C MET A 1 -0.47 -8.99 -1.03
N LEU A 2 0.45 -8.13 -1.47
CA LEU A 2 0.82 -7.98 -2.88
C LEU A 2 1.52 -9.26 -3.33
N ILE A 3 0.98 -9.89 -4.37
CA ILE A 3 1.51 -11.15 -4.90
C ILE A 3 2.10 -11.00 -6.29
N PHE A 4 1.53 -10.13 -7.12
CA PHE A 4 1.93 -9.99 -8.51
C PHE A 4 1.74 -8.55 -8.99
N THR A 5 2.67 -8.10 -9.83
CA THR A 5 2.56 -6.84 -10.55
C THR A 5 2.72 -7.06 -12.04
N ALA A 6 1.80 -6.53 -12.82
CA ALA A 6 1.87 -6.53 -14.28
C ALA A 6 2.22 -5.12 -14.80
N GLU A 7 2.97 -5.08 -15.88
CA GLU A 7 3.28 -3.86 -16.60
C GLU A 7 2.06 -3.27 -17.31
N LYS A 8 2.21 -2.04 -17.81
CA LYS A 8 1.17 -1.36 -18.59
C LYS A 8 0.79 -2.21 -19.80
N LYS A 9 -0.52 -2.36 -20.03
CA LYS A 9 -1.10 -3.24 -21.08
C LYS A 9 -0.76 -4.73 -20.93
N LEU A 10 -0.37 -5.19 -19.73
CA LEU A 10 -0.11 -6.61 -19.43
C LEU A 10 0.98 -7.23 -20.32
N LYS A 11 1.98 -6.44 -20.73
CA LYS A 11 3.10 -6.89 -21.58
C LYS A 11 4.03 -7.89 -20.88
N GLY A 12 4.02 -7.88 -19.55
CA GLY A 12 4.83 -8.72 -18.69
C GLY A 12 4.43 -8.50 -17.24
N GLY A 13 4.97 -9.31 -16.33
CA GLY A 13 4.74 -9.16 -14.91
C GLY A 13 5.66 -10.05 -14.09
N ARG A 14 5.63 -9.82 -12.78
CA ARG A 14 6.50 -10.51 -11.81
C ARG A 14 5.77 -10.74 -10.51
N TYR A 15 6.05 -11.88 -9.90
CA TYR A 15 5.66 -12.16 -8.52
C TYR A 15 6.50 -11.32 -7.56
N PHE A 16 5.88 -10.87 -6.47
CA PHE A 16 6.57 -10.09 -5.47
C PHE A 16 7.23 -11.04 -4.45
N PRO A 17 8.57 -11.01 -4.29
CA PRO A 17 9.30 -12.06 -3.58
C PRO A 17 9.30 -11.90 -2.05
N LEU A 18 8.69 -10.83 -1.53
CA LEU A 18 8.67 -10.49 -0.11
C LEU A 18 7.24 -10.34 0.38
N THR A 19 7.01 -10.42 1.69
CA THR A 19 5.70 -10.14 2.26
C THR A 19 5.44 -8.64 2.18
N ALA A 20 4.68 -8.20 1.18
CA ALA A 20 4.18 -6.83 1.08
C ALA A 20 2.70 -6.78 1.42
N VAL A 21 2.33 -6.06 2.47
CA VAL A 21 0.94 -5.95 2.93
C VAL A 21 0.45 -4.54 2.69
N GLN A 22 -0.78 -4.46 2.21
CA GLN A 22 -1.47 -3.24 1.90
C GLN A 22 -2.76 -3.25 2.73
N ARG A 23 -2.91 -2.30 3.64
CA ARG A 23 -4.11 -2.13 4.47
C ARG A 23 -4.84 -0.85 4.03
N PHE A 24 -6.15 -0.97 3.87
CA PHE A 24 -7.05 0.16 3.64
C PHE A 24 -8.10 0.14 4.75
N ASP A 25 -8.08 1.16 5.60
CA ASP A 25 -9.11 1.38 6.61
C ASP A 25 -10.10 2.43 6.09
N ALA A 26 -11.30 1.96 5.71
CA ALA A 26 -12.36 2.81 5.18
C ALA A 26 -12.92 3.80 6.21
N ALA A 27 -12.99 3.39 7.48
CA ALA A 27 -13.57 4.22 8.54
C ALA A 27 -12.62 5.38 8.90
N GLY A 28 -11.35 5.05 9.12
CA GLY A 28 -10.31 6.05 9.41
C GLY A 28 -9.79 6.81 8.18
N ARG A 29 -10.14 6.36 6.96
CA ARG A 29 -9.54 6.81 5.70
C ARG A 29 -8.00 6.72 5.73
N ARG A 30 -7.50 5.64 6.34
CA ARG A 30 -6.06 5.39 6.54
C ARG A 30 -5.56 4.30 5.62
N ILE A 31 -4.38 4.51 5.05
CA ILE A 31 -3.69 3.54 4.21
C ILE A 31 -2.35 3.19 4.85
N GLU A 32 -1.98 1.92 4.78
CA GLU A 32 -0.65 1.46 5.17
C GLU A 32 -0.08 0.50 4.13
N ASN A 33 1.13 0.79 3.66
CA ASN A 33 1.90 -0.06 2.75
C ASN A 33 3.12 -0.55 3.53
N GLY A 34 3.26 -1.84 3.72
CA GLY A 34 4.38 -2.42 4.46
C GLY A 34 5.11 -3.49 3.67
N VAL A 35 6.43 -3.52 3.80
CA VAL A 35 7.26 -4.67 3.42
C VAL A 35 7.84 -5.27 4.70
N PHE A 36 7.65 -6.58 4.86
CA PHE A 36 8.00 -7.33 6.06
C PHE A 36 9.05 -8.40 5.71
N LEU A 37 10.14 -8.42 6.48
CA LEU A 37 11.26 -9.35 6.34
C LEU A 37 11.28 -10.35 7.51
N GLY A 38 10.09 -10.77 7.95
CA GLY A 38 9.93 -11.61 9.15
C GLY A 38 10.62 -10.99 10.37
N PRO A 39 11.42 -11.76 11.13
CA PRO A 39 12.03 -11.28 12.38
C PRO A 39 13.12 -10.22 12.16
N ILE A 40 13.59 -10.02 10.92
CA ILE A 40 14.61 -9.00 10.59
C ILE A 40 14.03 -7.60 10.73
N GLY A 41 12.72 -7.43 10.50
CA GLY A 41 12.04 -6.15 10.65
C GLY A 41 11.11 -5.81 9.50
N PHE A 42 10.75 -4.52 9.43
CA PHE A 42 9.78 -4.02 8.46
C PHE A 42 10.06 -2.57 8.08
N LEU A 43 9.53 -2.19 6.92
CA LEU A 43 9.39 -0.82 6.47
C LEU A 43 7.93 -0.58 6.12
N THR A 44 7.27 0.36 6.80
CA THR A 44 5.87 0.73 6.52
C THR A 44 5.73 2.21 6.21
N PHE A 45 4.84 2.52 5.29
CA PHE A 45 4.40 3.86 4.94
C PHE A 45 2.92 3.97 5.30
N GLU A 46 2.58 4.91 6.17
CA GLU A 46 1.22 5.16 6.60
C GLU A 46 0.78 6.57 6.21
N GLY A 47 -0.50 6.73 5.90
CA GLY A 47 -1.06 8.02 5.55
C GLY A 47 -2.56 8.02 5.44
N LYS A 48 -3.08 9.10 4.87
CA LYS A 48 -4.51 9.29 4.59
C LYS A 48 -4.82 9.02 3.13
N PHE A 49 -6.04 8.60 2.85
CA PHE A 49 -6.56 8.44 1.50
C PHE A 49 -7.92 9.12 1.31
N SER A 50 -8.24 9.42 0.06
CA SER A 50 -9.61 9.72 -0.39
C SER A 50 -10.02 8.66 -1.39
N TRP A 51 -11.28 8.23 -1.34
CA TRP A 51 -11.82 7.25 -2.26
C TRP A 51 -13.07 7.81 -2.93
N LYS A 52 -12.97 8.09 -4.23
CA LYS A 52 -14.06 8.63 -5.05
C LYS A 52 -14.27 7.72 -6.25
N ASN A 53 -15.48 7.16 -6.38
CA ASN A 53 -15.80 6.12 -7.36
C ASN A 53 -14.82 4.95 -7.27
N ARG A 54 -14.10 4.66 -8.35
CA ARG A 54 -13.09 3.60 -8.43
C ARG A 54 -11.67 4.09 -8.11
N ILE A 55 -11.48 5.37 -7.79
CA ILE A 55 -10.15 5.96 -7.62
C ILE A 55 -9.89 6.20 -6.13
N LEU A 56 -8.81 5.59 -5.63
CA LEU A 56 -8.29 5.80 -4.29
C LEU A 56 -6.97 6.57 -4.39
N SER A 57 -6.99 7.84 -3.99
CA SER A 57 -5.81 8.72 -3.92
C SER A 57 -5.27 8.76 -2.51
N PHE A 58 -3.95 8.86 -2.33
CA PHE A 58 -3.35 8.83 -1.00
C PHE A 58 -2.10 9.69 -0.87
N ILE A 59 -1.81 10.10 0.37
CA ILE A 59 -0.60 10.82 0.75
C ILE A 59 -0.02 10.12 1.99
N PHE A 60 1.25 9.73 1.94
CA PHE A 60 1.95 9.20 3.11
C PHE A 60 2.41 10.33 4.01
N GLU A 61 2.22 10.12 5.32
CA GLU A 61 2.51 11.08 6.37
C GLU A 61 3.58 10.56 7.31
N ARG A 62 3.76 9.24 7.36
CA ARG A 62 4.61 8.57 8.33
C ARG A 62 5.33 7.39 7.71
N ILE A 63 6.61 7.27 8.03
CA ILE A 63 7.44 6.09 7.76
C ILE A 63 7.76 5.44 9.11
N ARG A 64 7.63 4.11 9.20
CA ARG A 64 8.14 3.34 10.33
C ARG A 64 9.14 2.31 9.83
N VAL A 65 10.30 2.26 10.48
CA VAL A 65 11.39 1.31 10.19
C VAL A 65 11.68 0.51 11.45
N LYS A 66 11.57 -0.81 11.38
CA LYS A 66 12.01 -1.71 12.46
C LYS A 66 13.20 -2.52 11.98
N ILE A 67 14.21 -2.65 12.83
CA ILE A 67 15.39 -3.49 12.58
C ILE A 67 15.58 -4.39 13.80
N GLY A 68 15.45 -5.70 13.59
CA GLY A 68 15.63 -6.74 14.59
C GLY A 68 14.82 -6.48 15.88
N PRO A 69 15.44 -6.60 17.07
CA PRO A 69 14.76 -6.47 18.35
C PRO A 69 14.54 -5.02 18.79
N PHE A 70 15.04 -4.03 18.04
CA PHE A 70 14.92 -2.63 18.44
C PHE A 70 13.51 -2.10 18.24
N ASN A 71 13.16 -1.07 19.02
CA ASN A 71 11.91 -0.35 18.83
C ASN A 71 11.88 0.29 17.42
N PRO A 72 10.72 0.29 16.74
CA PRO A 72 10.60 0.92 15.43
C PRO A 72 10.93 2.41 15.50
N LEU A 73 11.76 2.89 14.58
CA LEU A 73 11.98 4.31 14.34
C LEU A 73 10.80 4.86 13.53
N GLU A 74 10.20 5.93 14.01
CA GLU A 74 9.11 6.63 13.32
C GLU A 74 9.58 7.99 12.81
N ILE A 75 9.30 8.27 11.53
CA ILE A 75 9.66 9.51 10.85
C ILE A 75 8.40 10.10 10.22
N GLY A 76 8.04 11.32 10.62
CA GLY A 76 6.99 12.09 9.95
C GLY A 76 7.50 12.71 8.66
N LEU A 77 6.74 12.59 7.57
CA LEU A 77 7.09 13.12 6.24
C LEU A 77 6.78 14.62 6.06
N GLY A 78 6.38 15.30 7.14
CA GLY A 78 5.97 16.71 7.14
C GLY A 78 4.58 16.92 6.53
N GLN A 79 3.70 17.63 7.25
CA GLN A 79 2.40 18.04 6.71
C GLN A 79 2.61 19.14 5.67
N LYS A 80 2.67 18.80 4.39
CA LYS A 80 2.71 19.82 3.32
C LYS A 80 1.35 20.48 3.05
N ASP A 81 0.27 19.93 3.58
CA ASP A 81 -1.05 20.56 3.64
C ASP A 81 -2.00 19.54 4.29
N ASP A 82 -2.90 19.98 5.17
CA ASP A 82 -3.92 19.10 5.74
C ASP A 82 -5.08 18.79 4.76
N ARG A 83 -4.81 18.94 3.47
CA ARG A 83 -5.76 18.73 2.38
C ARG A 83 -6.11 17.25 2.18
N GLU A 84 -7.28 17.04 1.58
CA GLU A 84 -7.70 15.72 1.10
C GLU A 84 -6.84 15.27 -0.12
N PRO A 85 -6.39 14.00 -0.17
CA PRO A 85 -5.73 13.45 -1.35
C PRO A 85 -6.63 13.50 -2.60
N ASN A 86 -6.05 13.75 -3.76
CA ASN A 86 -6.77 13.80 -5.03
C ASN A 86 -5.97 13.16 -6.18
N THR A 87 -6.48 13.25 -7.41
CA THR A 87 -5.88 12.58 -8.58
C THR A 87 -4.52 13.14 -9.01
N LYS A 88 -4.09 14.28 -8.46
CA LYS A 88 -2.71 14.80 -8.61
C LYS A 88 -1.71 14.07 -7.72
N ASP A 89 -2.17 13.37 -6.69
CA ASP A 89 -1.36 12.54 -5.78
C ASP A 89 -1.17 11.11 -6.33
N PRO A 90 -0.40 10.24 -5.66
CA PRO A 90 -0.45 8.80 -5.93
C PRO A 90 -1.87 8.25 -5.79
N PHE A 91 -2.24 7.32 -6.67
CA PHE A 91 -3.56 6.70 -6.63
C PHE A 91 -3.57 5.28 -7.20
N PHE A 92 -4.64 4.56 -6.85
CA PHE A 92 -5.06 3.31 -7.44
C PHE A 92 -6.43 3.46 -8.10
N ILE A 93 -6.60 2.86 -9.28
CA ILE A 93 -7.90 2.64 -9.92
C ILE A 93 -8.29 1.19 -9.68
N TRP A 94 -9.32 0.98 -8.86
CA TRP A 94 -9.82 -0.33 -8.47
C TRP A 94 -10.73 -0.93 -9.54
N PHE A 95 -10.47 -2.18 -9.91
CA PHE A 95 -11.30 -2.92 -10.85
C PHE A 95 -12.12 -4.00 -10.16
N TYR A 96 -11.53 -4.65 -9.15
CA TYR A 96 -12.13 -5.77 -8.46
C TYR A 96 -11.60 -5.84 -7.04
N ILE A 97 -12.49 -6.09 -6.07
CA ILE A 97 -12.16 -6.32 -4.66
C ILE A 97 -13.24 -7.26 -4.13
N ASP A 98 -12.80 -8.34 -3.50
CA ASP A 98 -13.66 -9.22 -2.70
C ASP A 98 -12.91 -9.66 -1.43
N GLU A 99 -13.38 -10.73 -0.80
CA GLU A 99 -12.79 -11.25 0.43
C GLU A 99 -11.44 -11.95 0.23
N GLU A 100 -11.14 -12.38 -1.01
CA GLU A 100 -9.97 -13.21 -1.34
C GLU A 100 -8.89 -12.43 -2.07
N ILE A 101 -9.28 -11.58 -3.03
CA ILE A 101 -8.37 -10.85 -3.90
C ILE A 101 -8.78 -9.40 -4.10
N ALA A 102 -7.78 -8.59 -4.43
CA ALA A 102 -7.96 -7.21 -4.83
C ALA A 102 -7.11 -6.92 -6.06
N VAL A 103 -7.64 -6.15 -7.01
CA VAL A 103 -6.96 -5.82 -8.26
C VAL A 103 -7.13 -4.33 -8.57
N ALA A 104 -6.02 -3.64 -8.75
CA ALA A 104 -6.01 -2.22 -9.07
C ALA A 104 -4.89 -1.86 -10.04
N ARG A 105 -5.10 -0.77 -10.79
CA ARG A 105 -4.06 -0.13 -11.60
C ARG A 105 -3.49 1.08 -10.87
N GLY A 106 -2.18 1.12 -10.72
CA GLY A 106 -1.48 2.30 -10.22
C GLY A 106 -1.41 3.42 -11.25
N ARG A 107 -1.07 4.63 -10.81
CA ARG A 107 -0.93 5.81 -11.66
C ARG A 107 -0.02 5.63 -12.89
N SER A 108 1.06 4.85 -12.77
CA SER A 108 1.98 4.56 -13.88
C SER A 108 1.39 3.64 -14.96
N GLY A 109 0.22 3.04 -14.71
CA GLY A 109 -0.49 2.14 -15.61
C GLY A 109 -0.23 0.66 -15.36
N GLY A 110 0.68 0.31 -14.45
CA GLY A 110 0.87 -1.06 -13.98
C GLY A 110 -0.32 -1.55 -13.16
N THR A 111 -0.54 -2.87 -13.16
CA THR A 111 -1.63 -3.53 -12.42
C THR A 111 -1.04 -4.31 -11.26
N ALA A 112 -1.64 -4.20 -10.08
CA ALA A 112 -1.22 -4.90 -8.89
C ALA A 112 -2.34 -5.82 -8.41
N PHE A 113 -1.94 -7.01 -7.96
CA PHE A 113 -2.81 -8.05 -7.46
C PHE A 113 -2.44 -8.33 -6.02
N TRP A 114 -3.45 -8.31 -5.16
CA TRP A 114 -3.34 -8.67 -3.77
C TRP A 114 -4.22 -9.88 -3.48
N CYS A 115 -3.77 -10.75 -2.58
CA CYS A 115 -4.63 -11.72 -1.91
C CYS A 115 -4.86 -11.34 -0.44
N ARG A 116 -5.87 -11.91 0.20
CA ARG A 116 -6.09 -11.76 1.64
C ARG A 116 -4.86 -12.25 2.40
N CYS A 117 -4.33 -11.40 3.28
CA CYS A 117 -3.20 -11.77 4.14
C CYS A 117 -3.76 -12.37 5.44
N THR A 118 -3.49 -13.65 5.70
CA THR A 118 -3.89 -14.33 6.94
C THR A 118 -2.78 -14.36 7.99
N ARG A 119 -1.52 -14.12 7.58
CA ARG A 119 -0.35 -14.07 8.45
C ARG A 119 0.55 -12.90 8.07
N VAL A 120 0.62 -11.92 8.96
CA VAL A 120 1.71 -10.95 8.98
C VAL A 120 2.67 -11.44 10.05
N THR A 121 3.83 -11.97 9.66
CA THR A 121 4.86 -12.36 10.62
C THR A 121 5.50 -11.06 11.15
N THR A 122 5.11 -10.65 12.36
CA THR A 122 5.64 -9.45 13.06
C THR A 122 6.89 -9.73 13.86
#